data_AF-A0A2E4K5H5-F1
#
_entry.id   AF-A0A2E4K5H5-F1
#
_cell.length_a   1.000
_cell.length_b   1.000
_cell.length_c   1.000
_cell.angle_alpha   90.00
_cell.angle_beta   90.00
_cell.angle_gamma   90.00
#
_symmetry.space_group_name_H-M   'P 1'
#
loop_
_entity.id
_entity.type
_entity.pdbx_description
1 polymer ?
#
loop_
_entity_poly.entity_id
_entity_poly.type
_entity_poly.pdbx_seq_one_letter_code
_entity_poly.pdbx_strand_id
1 'polypeptide(L)'
;MIFYFSKIIMNTFYKKILFFQCILLFLMGCEGKKKVCWDIMLCVEDARTAVRKSGNLLPPDGIIHLKERIFFLSYFDRKTIKIIDKYVEVNCRCDVIYFGDKNPSVKNKIDFPNYK
;
A
#
# COMPACT_ATOMS: atom_id res chain seq x y z
N MET A 1 -8.94 -58.23 31.36
CA MET A 1 -8.16 -56.98 31.27
C MET A 1 -7.81 -56.62 29.81
N ILE A 2 -8.73 -56.80 28.85
CA ILE A 2 -8.46 -56.52 27.41
C ILE A 2 -9.43 -55.42 26.89
N PHE A 3 -10.65 -55.35 27.44
CA PHE A 3 -11.66 -54.37 27.05
C PHE A 3 -11.39 -52.91 27.51
N TYR A 4 -10.56 -52.70 28.52
CA TYR A 4 -10.23 -51.35 29.02
C TYR A 4 -9.21 -50.61 28.14
N PHE A 5 -8.32 -51.36 27.47
CA PHE A 5 -7.25 -50.79 26.65
C PHE A 5 -7.79 -50.20 25.34
N SER A 6 -8.79 -50.84 24.73
CA SER A 6 -9.48 -50.39 23.52
C SER A 6 -10.14 -49.01 23.70
N LYS A 7 -10.81 -48.79 24.84
CA LYS A 7 -11.56 -47.55 25.11
C LYS A 7 -10.65 -46.33 25.33
N ILE A 8 -9.46 -46.54 25.90
CA ILE A 8 -8.48 -45.47 26.14
C ILE A 8 -7.84 -45.03 24.81
N ILE A 9 -7.42 -45.99 23.98
CA ILE A 9 -6.81 -45.70 22.67
C ILE A 9 -7.79 -44.94 21.77
N MET A 10 -9.06 -45.37 21.73
CA MET A 10 -10.09 -44.74 20.88
C MET A 10 -10.36 -43.28 21.28
N ASN A 11 -10.30 -42.96 22.58
CA ASN A 11 -10.51 -41.60 23.10
C ASN A 11 -9.31 -40.66 22.82
N THR A 12 -8.09 -41.19 22.84
CA THR A 12 -6.87 -40.42 22.49
C THR A 12 -6.80 -40.11 20.99
N PHE A 13 -7.21 -41.05 20.13
CA PHE A 13 -7.28 -40.83 18.68
C PHE A 13 -8.36 -39.82 18.30
N TYR A 14 -9.54 -39.89 18.92
CA TYR A 14 -10.63 -38.96 18.65
C TYR A 14 -10.28 -37.51 19.02
N LYS A 15 -9.61 -37.30 20.17
CA LYS A 15 -9.13 -35.97 20.59
C LYS A 15 -8.08 -35.40 19.63
N LYS A 16 -7.17 -36.22 19.09
CA LYS A 16 -6.15 -35.79 18.12
C LYS A 16 -6.76 -35.41 16.77
N ILE A 17 -7.76 -36.15 16.29
CA ILE A 17 -8.49 -35.85 15.05
C ILE A 17 -9.28 -34.55 15.20
N LEU A 18 -9.95 -34.34 16.34
CA LEU A 18 -10.70 -33.11 16.63
C LEU A 18 -9.79 -31.88 16.63
N PHE A 19 -8.60 -32.00 17.21
CA PHE A 19 -7.59 -30.94 17.23
C PHE A 19 -7.06 -30.60 15.83
N PHE A 20 -6.87 -31.61 14.97
CA PHE A 20 -6.42 -31.42 13.59
C PHE A 20 -7.49 -30.72 12.72
N GLN A 21 -8.77 -31.02 12.93
CA GLN A 21 -9.88 -30.35 12.23
C GLN A 21 -10.01 -28.87 12.63
N CYS A 22 -9.74 -28.51 13.88
CA CYS A 22 -9.72 -27.11 14.32
C CYS A 22 -8.59 -26.32 13.64
N ILE A 23 -7.40 -26.91 13.48
CA ILE A 23 -6.26 -26.25 12.83
C ILE A 23 -6.54 -26.02 11.33
N LEU A 24 -7.15 -26.99 10.65
CA LEU A 24 -7.48 -26.87 9.23
C LEU A 24 -8.51 -25.76 8.95
N LEU A 25 -9.46 -25.53 9.86
CA LEU A 25 -10.45 -24.46 9.77
C LEU A 25 -9.84 -23.07 10.01
N PHE A 26 -8.81 -22.97 10.87
CA PHE A 26 -8.08 -21.71 11.09
C PHE A 26 -7.23 -21.27 9.89
N LEU A 27 -6.75 -22.21 9.07
CA LEU A 27 -5.94 -21.89 7.89
C LEU A 27 -6.76 -21.39 6.68
N MET A 28 -8.09 -21.61 6.67
CA MET A 28 -8.97 -21.30 5.54
C MET A 28 -9.70 -19.94 5.66
N GLY A 29 -9.48 -19.17 6.72
CA GLY A 29 -10.38 -18.09 7.12
C GLY A 29 -9.81 -16.68 7.19
N CYS A 30 -8.88 -16.29 6.32
CA CYS A 30 -8.54 -14.86 6.16
C CYS A 30 -8.26 -14.51 4.71
N GLU A 31 -9.27 -14.63 3.84
CA GLU A 31 -9.30 -13.80 2.64
C GLU A 31 -9.52 -12.36 3.09
N GLY A 32 -8.43 -11.66 3.36
CA GLY A 32 -8.45 -10.23 3.61
C GLY A 32 -9.17 -9.54 2.46
N LYS A 33 -10.32 -8.92 2.76
CA LYS A 33 -11.10 -8.14 1.78
C LYS A 33 -10.15 -7.22 1.02
N LYS A 34 -9.94 -7.46 -0.28
CA LYS A 34 -9.21 -6.53 -1.15
C LYS A 34 -9.89 -5.17 -1.02
N LYS A 35 -9.20 -4.18 -0.43
CA LYS A 35 -9.71 -2.81 -0.38
C LYS A 35 -9.88 -2.35 -1.82
N VAL A 36 -11.11 -2.02 -2.20
CA VAL A 36 -11.39 -1.35 -3.47
C VAL A 36 -10.70 0.01 -3.40
N CYS A 37 -9.66 0.19 -4.20
CA CYS A 37 -8.94 1.45 -4.26
C CYS A 37 -9.39 2.24 -5.48
N TRP A 38 -9.43 3.57 -5.36
CA TRP A 38 -9.75 4.45 -6.48
C TRP A 38 -8.70 4.35 -7.57
N ASP A 39 -9.13 4.55 -8.81
CA ASP A 39 -8.21 4.64 -9.95
C ASP A 39 -7.18 5.75 -9.69
N ILE A 40 -5.91 5.46 -9.95
CA ILE A 40 -4.83 6.43 -9.79
C ILE A 40 -5.02 7.63 -10.73
N MET A 41 -5.64 7.44 -11.88
CA MET A 41 -5.93 8.52 -12.82
C MET A 41 -6.91 9.54 -12.23
N LEU A 42 -7.85 9.10 -11.40
CA LEU A 42 -8.75 10.01 -10.67
C LEU A 42 -7.95 10.84 -9.65
N CYS A 43 -7.01 10.22 -8.93
CA CYS A 43 -6.16 10.96 -7.99
C CYS A 43 -5.28 12.01 -8.69
N VAL A 44 -4.79 11.71 -9.89
CA VAL A 44 -4.02 12.64 -10.72
C VAL A 44 -4.87 13.83 -11.15
N GLU A 45 -6.13 13.61 -11.56
CA GLU A 45 -7.05 14.69 -11.91
C GLU A 45 -7.47 15.54 -10.70
N ASP A 46 -7.65 14.93 -9.53
CA ASP A 46 -7.88 15.65 -8.28
C ASP A 46 -6.70 16.57 -7.93
N ALA A 47 -5.47 16.06 -8.03
CA ALA A 47 -4.26 16.86 -7.82
C ALA A 47 -4.15 18.01 -8.83
N ARG A 48 -4.41 17.75 -10.11
CA ARG A 48 -4.44 18.75 -11.17
C ARG A 48 -5.47 19.84 -10.89
N THR A 49 -6.66 19.45 -10.45
CA THR A 49 -7.73 20.38 -10.07
C THR A 49 -7.33 21.22 -8.87
N ALA A 50 -6.73 20.63 -7.85
CA ALA A 50 -6.26 21.35 -6.65
C ALA A 50 -5.20 22.42 -7.00
N VAL A 51 -4.22 22.08 -7.83
CA VAL A 51 -3.19 23.04 -8.27
C VAL A 51 -3.83 24.20 -9.03
N ARG A 52 -4.73 23.92 -9.99
CA ARG A 52 -5.42 24.98 -10.74
C ARG A 52 -6.28 25.87 -9.83
N LYS A 53 -7.02 25.28 -8.88
CA LYS A 53 -7.85 26.03 -7.91
C LYS A 53 -7.02 26.92 -6.99
N SER A 54 -5.77 26.55 -6.70
CA SER A 54 -4.86 27.38 -5.91
C SER A 54 -4.34 28.63 -6.64
N GLY A 55 -4.69 28.80 -7.92
CA GLY A 55 -4.21 29.89 -8.78
C GLY A 55 -2.83 29.65 -9.39
N ASN A 56 -2.27 28.45 -9.19
CA ASN A 56 -0.99 28.03 -9.75
C ASN A 56 -1.15 27.52 -11.18
N LEU A 57 -0.07 27.64 -11.97
CA LEU A 57 -0.06 27.16 -13.35
C LEU A 57 0.54 25.76 -13.41
N LEU A 58 -0.28 24.79 -13.79
CA LEU A 58 0.17 23.43 -14.06
C LEU A 58 0.39 23.24 -15.56
N PRO A 59 1.62 22.97 -16.03
CA PRO A 59 1.86 22.62 -17.43
C PRO A 59 1.22 21.26 -17.78
N PRO A 60 0.96 20.97 -19.07
CA PRO A 60 0.36 19.70 -19.49
C PRO A 60 1.08 18.47 -18.93
N ASP A 61 2.41 18.49 -18.98
CA ASP A 61 3.30 17.43 -18.50
C ASP A 61 3.76 17.64 -17.04
N GLY A 62 3.08 18.54 -16.32
CA GLY A 62 3.43 18.89 -14.94
C GLY A 62 3.11 17.80 -13.90
N ILE A 63 2.49 16.69 -14.31
CA ILE A 63 2.29 15.53 -13.45
C ILE A 63 2.80 14.30 -14.16
N ILE A 64 3.70 13.58 -13.52
CA ILE A 64 4.29 12.34 -14.03
C ILE A 64 3.96 11.23 -13.03
N HIS A 65 3.17 10.25 -13.45
CA HIS A 65 2.95 9.04 -12.65
C HIS A 65 4.25 8.23 -12.62
N LEU A 66 4.69 7.85 -11.41
CA LEU A 66 5.92 7.09 -11.22
C LEU A 66 5.61 5.60 -11.02
N LYS A 67 5.31 5.20 -9.79
CA LYS A 67 4.99 3.83 -9.43
C LYS A 67 3.94 3.82 -8.32
N GLU A 68 3.11 2.78 -8.31
CA GLU A 68 2.05 2.59 -7.32
C GLU A 68 1.16 3.85 -7.26
N ARG A 69 1.13 4.53 -6.13
CA ARG A 69 0.34 5.74 -5.89
C ARG A 69 1.22 6.97 -5.66
N ILE A 70 2.41 6.96 -6.28
CA ILE A 70 3.37 8.05 -6.23
C ILE A 70 3.39 8.75 -7.59
N PHE A 71 3.30 10.07 -7.57
CA PHE A 71 3.46 10.91 -8.76
C PHE A 71 4.40 12.09 -8.44
N PHE A 72 5.10 12.54 -9.46
CA PHE A 72 5.88 13.76 -9.44
C PHE A 72 5.00 14.91 -9.93
N LEU A 73 5.03 16.02 -9.21
CA LEU A 73 4.23 17.20 -9.47
C LEU A 73 5.18 18.40 -9.63
N SER A 74 5.13 19.02 -10.81
CA SER A 74 5.88 20.22 -11.19
C SER A 74 4.89 21.30 -11.64
N TYR A 75 4.81 22.40 -10.90
CA TYR A 75 3.93 23.54 -11.24
C TYR A 75 4.60 24.87 -10.98
N PHE A 76 4.15 25.91 -11.69
CA PHE A 76 4.59 27.27 -11.44
C PHE A 76 3.71 27.92 -10.36
N ASP A 77 4.33 28.21 -9.22
CA ASP A 77 3.72 28.94 -8.12
C ASP A 77 3.76 30.44 -8.40
N ARG A 78 2.57 31.02 -8.58
CA ARG A 78 2.44 32.46 -8.89
C ARG A 78 2.75 33.35 -7.70
N LYS A 79 2.66 32.84 -6.47
CA LYS A 79 2.95 33.63 -5.27
C LYS A 79 4.44 33.85 -5.08
N THR A 80 5.21 32.78 -5.28
CA THR A 80 6.68 32.81 -5.12
C THR A 80 7.42 33.05 -6.43
N ILE A 81 6.73 33.05 -7.57
CA ILE A 81 7.28 33.23 -8.92
C ILE A 81 8.37 32.16 -9.20
N LYS A 82 8.09 30.91 -8.80
CA LYS A 82 9.03 29.79 -8.90
C LYS A 82 8.34 28.52 -9.37
N ILE A 83 9.11 27.65 -10.01
CA ILE A 83 8.69 26.27 -10.26
C ILE A 83 8.86 25.49 -8.96
N ILE A 84 7.81 24.77 -8.57
CA ILE A 84 7.76 23.92 -7.41
C ILE A 84 7.67 22.47 -7.89
N ASP A 85 8.66 21.69 -7.48
CA ASP A 85 8.80 20.27 -7.78
C ASP A 85 8.61 19.46 -6.51
N LYS A 86 7.62 18.58 -6.49
CA LYS A 86 7.27 17.77 -5.31
C LYS A 86 6.88 16.37 -5.73
N TYR A 87 7.35 15.39 -4.97
CA TYR A 87 6.83 14.04 -4.97
C TYR A 87 5.61 13.99 -4.08
N VAL A 88 4.56 13.36 -4.59
CA VAL A 88 3.29 13.18 -3.90
C VAL A 88 2.99 11.69 -3.83
N GLU A 89 2.68 11.20 -2.64
CA GLU A 89 2.17 9.86 -2.42
C GLU A 89 0.75 9.97 -1.89
N VAL A 90 -0.16 9.16 -2.43
CA VAL A 90 -1.57 9.13 -2.01
C VAL A 90 -2.01 7.74 -1.56
N ASN A 91 -3.00 7.69 -0.69
CA ASN A 91 -3.61 6.44 -0.28
C ASN A 91 -4.66 5.94 -1.31
N CYS A 92 -5.39 4.88 -0.96
CA CYS A 92 -6.44 4.30 -1.82
C CYS A 92 -7.67 5.18 -2.07
N ARG A 93 -7.81 6.30 -1.35
CA ARG A 93 -8.88 7.30 -1.48
C ARG A 93 -8.37 8.64 -2.04
N CYS A 94 -7.16 8.64 -2.63
CA CYS A 94 -6.49 9.83 -3.13
C CYS A 94 -6.11 10.87 -2.06
N ASP A 95 -6.18 10.54 -0.76
CA ASP A 95 -5.67 11.44 0.28
C ASP A 95 -4.14 11.48 0.22
N VAL A 96 -3.57 12.69 0.27
CA VAL A 96 -2.11 12.89 0.28
C VAL A 96 -1.54 12.39 1.60
N ILE A 97 -0.63 11.41 1.50
CA ILE A 97 0.12 10.85 2.65
C ILE A 97 1.58 11.28 2.65
N TYR A 98 2.10 11.76 1.52
CA TYR A 98 3.42 12.37 1.41
C TYR A 98 3.42 13.52 0.42
N PHE A 99 4.12 14.60 0.75
CA PHE A 99 4.36 15.74 -0.13
C PHE A 99 5.75 16.33 0.18
N GLY A 100 6.72 16.15 -0.70
CA GLY A 100 8.09 16.56 -0.40
C GLY A 100 9.07 16.48 -1.58
N ASP A 101 10.30 16.92 -1.36
CA ASP A 101 11.32 17.04 -2.42
C ASP A 101 12.04 15.73 -2.74
N LYS A 102 11.89 14.70 -1.90
CA LYS A 102 12.58 13.41 -2.05
C LYS A 102 11.60 12.35 -2.52
N ASN A 103 12.03 11.49 -3.44
CA ASN A 103 11.21 10.39 -3.92
C ASN A 103 10.96 9.38 -2.78
N PRO A 104 9.70 9.18 -2.33
CA PRO A 104 9.40 8.31 -1.20
C PRO A 104 9.65 6.82 -1.50
N SER A 105 9.73 6.43 -2.78
CA SER A 105 10.01 5.04 -3.18
C SER A 105 11.47 4.61 -2.94
N VAL A 106 12.39 5.55 -2.70
CA VAL A 106 13.83 5.27 -2.56
C VAL A 106 14.23 4.91 -1.12
N LYS A 107 13.28 4.84 -0.19
CA LYS A 107 13.53 4.60 1.25
C LYS A 107 14.31 3.31 1.58
N ASN A 108 14.52 2.39 0.63
CA ASN A 108 15.23 1.11 0.83
C ASN A 108 16.36 0.79 -0.18
N LYS A 109 16.88 1.75 -0.97
CA LYS A 109 18.13 1.48 -1.70
C LYS A 109 19.30 1.71 -0.75
N ILE A 110 19.81 0.62 -0.18
CA ILE A 110 21.12 0.61 0.46
C ILE A 110 22.12 1.12 -0.60
N ASP A 111 22.66 2.31 -0.39
CA ASP A 111 23.81 2.77 -1.16
C ASP A 111 24.95 1.80 -0.86
N PHE A 112 25.28 0.93 -1.83
CA PHE A 112 26.52 0.19 -1.77
C PHE A 112 27.65 1.21 -1.87
N PRO A 113 28.56 1.31 -0.88
CA PRO A 113 29.72 2.16 -1.03
C PRO A 113 30.53 1.64 -2.22
N ASN A 114 30.63 2.45 -3.25
CA ASN A 114 31.57 2.25 -4.34
C ASN A 114 32.97 2.39 -3.74
N TYR A 115 33.63 1.27 -3.44
CA TYR A 115 35.06 1.26 -3.17
C TYR A 115 35.76 1.50 -4.49
N LYS A 116 36.31 2.71 -4.63
CA LYS A 116 37.16 3.13 -5.74
C LYS A 116 38.57 2.61 -5.54
#